data_AF-A0AAV1KR76-F1
#
_entry.id   AF-A0AAV1KR76-F1
#
_cell.length_a   1.000
_cell.length_b   1.000
_cell.length_c   1.000
_cell.angle_alpha   90.00
_cell.angle_beta   90.00
_cell.angle_gamma   90.00
#
_symmetry.space_group_name_H-M   'P 1'
#
loop_
_entity.id
_entity.type
_entity.pdbx_description
1 polymer ?
#
loop_
_entity_poly.entity_id
_entity_poly.type
_entity_poly.pdbx_seq_one_letter_code
_entity_poly.pdbx_strand_id
1 'polypeptide(L)'
;MGCPQGSVLGPTLWNMLMDDLLRLPLPEGVAMTAYADDVTILIESGTRAGIESRARVTLDLVREWGLRNRLEFSSSKSTTMTVRGKLQPPPPPVIKLGGESIKTVTNVKVLGVVLDSGLSFVQHASDISERATKGFGKMSRVSTSSWGVRYPSLKLIHRGVFVSTLTYAAECWLTGCKYACIGCPWRGPAHEAGSHEAQCAHPAKSAADLMALLADRERQARDSTAVYEQIMDLLSYEKITFNDLQLRPYRTEEFVHKLYYETSRFSAFGHQWVVKAYVNKNQRDPTQSAQREITYQLILKSKTSAPLSVQWVCTRGPWGEVRFAARVAAHSFRDDATDAPPLPLPLAEPRDANRLLATKPLHCRLIMFLSSK
;
A
#
# COMPACT_ATOMS: atom_id res chain seq x y z
N MET A 1 29.86 -9.51 15.21
CA MET A 1 29.69 -10.06 13.85
C MET A 1 29.29 -8.92 12.95
N GLY A 2 30.04 -8.65 11.87
CA GLY A 2 29.58 -7.72 10.83
C GLY A 2 28.88 -8.52 9.74
N CYS A 3 27.68 -8.10 9.33
CA CYS A 3 27.04 -8.64 8.14
C CYS A 3 27.39 -7.74 6.94
N PRO A 4 27.74 -8.28 5.76
CA PRO A 4 27.97 -7.48 4.56
C PRO A 4 26.74 -6.62 4.24
N GLN A 5 26.96 -5.34 3.95
CA GLN A 5 25.89 -4.45 3.49
C GLN A 5 25.31 -5.00 2.18
N GLY A 6 23.99 -5.15 2.11
CA GLY A 6 23.30 -5.76 0.96
C GLY A 6 23.07 -7.27 1.08
N SER A 7 23.50 -7.91 2.18
CA SER A 7 23.10 -9.28 2.50
C SER A 7 21.60 -9.38 2.75
N VAL A 8 20.95 -10.36 2.13
CA VAL A 8 19.52 -10.66 2.33
C VAL A 8 19.19 -11.00 3.79
N LEU A 9 20.12 -11.64 4.50
CA LEU A 9 19.93 -12.05 5.90
C LEU A 9 20.33 -10.97 6.91
N GLY A 10 21.05 -9.93 6.48
CA GLY A 10 21.55 -8.88 7.36
C GLY A 10 20.47 -8.22 8.23
N PRO A 11 19.35 -7.76 7.65
CA PRO A 11 18.25 -7.16 8.41
C PRO A 11 17.64 -8.12 9.43
N THR A 12 17.45 -9.39 9.08
CA THR A 12 16.86 -10.39 9.99
C THR A 12 17.76 -10.66 11.19
N LEU A 13 19.06 -10.87 10.95
CA LEU A 13 20.03 -11.08 12.02
C LEU A 13 20.15 -9.85 12.92
N TRP A 14 20.07 -8.65 12.34
CA TRP A 14 20.06 -7.41 13.10
C TRP A 14 18.81 -7.28 13.99
N ASN A 15 17.63 -7.62 13.46
CA ASN A 15 16.40 -7.61 14.24
C ASN A 15 16.44 -8.62 15.40
N MET A 16 17.00 -9.82 15.18
CA MET A 16 17.20 -10.81 16.26
C MET A 16 18.12 -10.27 17.36
N LEU A 17 19.19 -9.56 16.99
CA LEU A 17 20.08 -8.92 17.94
C LEU A 17 19.35 -7.81 18.73
N MET A 18 18.62 -6.93 18.04
CA MET A 18 17.89 -5.84 18.67
C MET A 18 16.69 -6.32 19.52
N ASP A 19 16.11 -7.50 19.24
CA ASP A 19 15.05 -8.08 20.09
C ASP A 19 15.55 -8.31 21.53
N ASP A 20 16.81 -8.70 21.72
CA ASP A 20 17.42 -8.84 23.05
C ASP A 20 17.53 -7.47 23.77
N LEU A 21 17.87 -6.40 23.04
CA LEU A 21 17.88 -5.03 23.58
C LEU A 21 16.48 -4.62 24.05
N LEU A 22 15.44 -4.89 23.24
CA LEU A 22 14.05 -4.51 23.54
C LEU A 22 13.45 -5.27 24.73
N ARG A 23 14.06 -6.39 25.15
CA ARG A 23 13.63 -7.20 26.31
C ARG A 23 14.32 -6.81 27.62
N LEU A 24 15.18 -5.78 27.63
CA LEU A 24 15.81 -5.32 28.86
C LEU A 24 14.75 -4.97 29.92
N PRO A 25 15.04 -5.20 31.22
CA PRO A 25 14.12 -4.91 32.31
C PRO A 25 14.07 -3.40 32.56
N LEU A 26 13.29 -2.69 31.74
CA LEU A 26 13.17 -1.23 31.83
C LEU A 26 12.39 -0.79 33.08
N PRO A 27 12.73 0.36 33.68
CA PRO A 27 11.95 0.95 34.77
C PRO A 27 10.50 1.24 34.36
N GLU A 28 9.60 1.27 35.34
CA GLU A 28 8.22 1.72 35.10
C GLU A 28 8.18 3.14 34.51
N GLY A 29 7.29 3.34 33.53
CA GLY A 29 7.18 4.59 32.78
C GLY A 29 8.29 4.80 31.76
N VAL A 30 9.04 3.76 31.40
CA VAL A 30 9.99 3.76 30.29
C VAL A 30 9.51 2.80 29.21
N ALA A 31 9.47 3.28 27.97
CA ALA A 31 9.22 2.46 26.79
C ALA A 31 10.37 2.61 25.80
N MET A 32 10.73 1.53 25.12
CA MET A 32 11.79 1.53 24.13
C MET A 32 11.30 0.92 22.82
N THR A 33 11.68 1.54 21.71
CA THR A 33 11.45 1.02 20.37
C THR A 33 12.75 1.13 19.57
N ALA A 34 12.96 0.20 18.65
CA ALA A 34 14.12 0.19 17.77
C ALA A 34 13.70 -0.11 16.33
N TYR A 35 14.41 0.48 15.38
CA TYR A 35 14.26 0.19 13.96
C TYR A 35 15.63 0.33 13.29
N ALA A 36 16.12 -0.76 12.70
CA ALA A 36 17.51 -0.83 12.28
C ALA A 36 18.44 -0.38 13.43
N ASP A 37 19.35 0.55 13.19
CA ASP A 37 20.30 1.10 14.17
C ASP A 37 19.71 2.24 15.04
N ASP A 38 18.52 2.75 14.72
CA ASP A 38 17.87 3.80 15.49
C ASP A 38 17.12 3.22 16.70
N VAL A 39 17.46 3.70 17.90
CA VAL A 39 16.77 3.36 19.16
C VAL A 39 16.13 4.62 19.73
N THR A 40 14.84 4.54 20.05
CA THR A 40 14.07 5.62 20.68
C THR A 40 13.57 5.16 22.04
N ILE A 41 13.86 5.95 23.08
CA ILE A 41 13.46 5.68 24.46
C ILE A 41 12.53 6.80 24.91
N LEU A 42 11.30 6.44 25.28
CA LEU A 42 10.32 7.33 25.87
C LEU A 42 10.38 7.18 27.39
N ILE A 43 10.52 8.30 28.11
CA ILE A 43 10.63 8.31 29.56
C ILE A 43 9.57 9.26 30.10
N GLU A 44 8.63 8.70 30.86
CA GLU A 44 7.63 9.42 31.60
C GLU A 44 8.09 9.61 33.06
N SER A 45 7.77 10.74 33.67
CA SER A 45 7.89 10.96 35.12
C SER A 45 7.24 12.31 35.48
N GLY A 46 6.65 12.40 36.68
CA GLY A 46 6.07 13.64 37.18
C GLY A 46 7.10 14.71 37.59
N THR A 47 8.37 14.35 37.69
CA THR A 47 9.45 15.28 38.07
C THR A 47 10.67 15.15 37.15
N ARG A 48 11.42 16.25 36.99
CA ARG A 48 12.70 16.27 36.27
C ARG A 48 13.70 15.25 36.84
N ALA A 49 13.84 15.20 38.17
CA ALA A 49 14.73 14.26 38.83
C ALA A 49 14.35 12.80 38.55
N GLY A 50 13.04 12.51 38.49
CA GLY A 50 12.56 11.18 38.08
C GLY A 50 12.89 10.85 36.63
N ILE A 51 12.80 11.82 35.70
CA ILE A 51 13.24 11.61 34.30
C ILE A 51 14.75 11.30 34.26
N GLU A 52 15.58 12.12 34.92
CA GLU A 52 17.04 11.94 34.95
C GLU A 52 17.44 10.60 35.59
N SER A 53 16.75 10.19 36.66
CA SER A 53 16.97 8.90 37.33
C SER A 53 16.59 7.72 36.45
N ARG A 54 15.39 7.73 35.85
CA ARG A 54 14.91 6.67 34.94
C ARG A 54 15.79 6.57 33.70
N ALA A 55 16.19 7.71 33.14
CA ALA A 55 17.11 7.78 32.01
C ALA A 55 18.48 7.19 32.34
N ARG A 56 19.04 7.50 33.52
CA ARG A 56 20.32 6.94 33.96
C ARG A 56 20.27 5.43 34.02
N VAL A 57 19.30 4.87 34.76
CA VAL A 57 19.13 3.41 34.89
C VAL A 57 18.96 2.76 33.51
N THR A 58 18.11 3.35 32.67
CA THR A 58 17.85 2.81 31.32
C THR A 58 19.09 2.84 30.44
N LEU A 59 19.80 3.97 30.38
CA LEU A 59 20.98 4.13 29.53
C LEU A 59 22.17 3.30 30.04
N ASP A 60 22.26 3.05 31.34
CA ASP A 60 23.24 2.10 31.89
C ASP A 60 22.94 0.67 31.43
N LEU A 61 21.69 0.21 31.49
CA LEU A 61 21.29 -1.10 30.95
C LEU A 61 21.57 -1.23 29.44
N VAL A 62 21.22 -0.19 28.66
CA VAL A 62 21.48 -0.14 27.21
C VAL A 62 22.97 -0.18 26.91
N ARG A 63 23.78 0.57 27.68
CA ARG A 63 25.24 0.58 27.55
C ARG A 63 25.84 -0.77 27.89
N GLU A 64 25.45 -1.39 29.00
CA GLU A 64 25.92 -2.72 29.41
C GLU A 64 25.54 -3.78 28.37
N TRP A 65 24.31 -3.73 27.84
CA TRP A 65 23.89 -4.58 26.73
C TRP A 65 24.76 -4.37 25.48
N GLY A 66 25.05 -3.11 25.13
CA GLY A 66 25.92 -2.77 24.01
C GLY A 66 27.31 -3.38 24.18
N LEU A 67 27.92 -3.19 25.36
CA LEU A 67 29.23 -3.76 25.69
C LEU A 67 29.25 -5.30 25.57
N ARG A 68 28.22 -5.99 26.09
CA ARG A 68 28.09 -7.45 25.95
C ARG A 68 28.01 -7.89 24.49
N ASN A 69 27.31 -7.12 23.65
CA ASN A 69 27.10 -7.41 22.24
C ASN A 69 28.17 -6.79 21.31
N ARG A 70 29.21 -6.15 21.88
CA ARG A 70 30.27 -5.43 21.15
C ARG A 70 29.72 -4.34 20.23
N LEU A 71 28.69 -3.64 20.70
CA LEU A 71 28.09 -2.46 20.09
C LEU A 71 28.34 -1.24 20.97
N GLU A 72 28.45 -0.07 20.34
CA GLU A 72 28.67 1.20 21.02
C GLU A 72 27.61 2.20 20.58
N PHE A 73 26.96 2.82 21.57
CA PHE A 73 25.99 3.88 21.34
C PHE A 73 26.70 5.23 21.39
N SER A 74 26.54 6.02 20.32
CA SER A 74 27.19 7.33 20.22
C SER A 74 26.39 8.41 20.95
N SER A 75 26.96 8.93 22.04
CA SER A 75 26.46 10.11 22.77
C SER A 75 26.33 11.34 21.86
N SER A 76 27.30 11.56 20.97
CA SER A 76 27.38 12.73 20.09
C SER A 76 26.38 12.72 18.93
N LYS A 77 25.93 11.54 18.50
CA LYS A 77 24.83 11.38 17.52
C LYS A 77 23.46 11.29 18.18
N SER A 78 23.41 10.99 19.47
CA SER A 78 22.17 10.91 20.24
C SER A 78 21.64 12.32 20.54
N THR A 79 20.32 12.44 20.62
CA THR A 79 19.65 13.69 21.04
C THR A 79 18.56 13.37 22.04
N THR A 80 18.23 14.35 22.88
CA THR A 80 17.09 14.29 23.79
C THR A 80 16.12 15.41 23.48
N MET A 81 14.83 15.15 23.62
CA MET A 81 13.79 16.15 23.49
C MET A 81 12.78 15.95 24.62
N THR A 82 12.42 17.05 25.29
CA THR A 82 11.35 17.04 26.29
C THR A 82 10.04 17.40 25.60
N VAL A 83 9.07 16.51 25.66
CA VAL A 83 7.70 16.76 25.17
C VAL A 83 6.91 17.47 26.27
N ARG A 84 6.19 18.54 25.92
CA ARG A 84 5.46 19.38 26.88
C ARG A 84 4.39 18.60 27.65
N GLY A 85 4.59 18.45 28.97
CA GLY A 85 3.54 18.27 29.97
C GLY A 85 3.25 19.58 30.71
N LYS A 86 2.27 19.60 31.63
CA LYS A 86 1.86 20.78 32.46
C LYS A 86 2.97 21.35 33.38
N LEU A 87 4.21 20.88 33.28
CA LEU A 87 5.33 21.34 34.09
C LEU A 87 5.84 22.67 33.50
N GLN A 88 5.64 23.77 34.23
CA GLN A 88 6.33 25.06 34.06
C GLN A 88 7.85 24.88 33.98
N PRO A 89 8.66 25.86 33.51
CA PRO A 89 10.01 25.60 32.99
C PRO A 89 11.13 25.67 34.05
N PRO A 90 11.60 24.55 34.63
CA PRO A 90 13.00 24.41 34.97
C PRO A 90 13.81 24.11 33.69
N PRO A 91 15.15 24.25 33.72
CA PRO A 91 15.98 23.78 32.62
C PRO A 91 15.69 22.29 32.33
N PRO A 92 15.82 21.86 31.07
CA PRO A 92 15.53 20.49 30.66
C PRO A 92 16.35 19.48 31.46
N PRO A 93 15.87 18.23 31.61
CA PRO A 93 16.62 17.18 32.27
C PRO A 93 17.97 16.96 31.58
N VAL A 94 19.03 16.80 32.38
CA VAL A 94 20.37 16.50 31.88
C VAL A 94 20.54 15.00 31.77
N ILE A 95 20.48 14.49 30.55
CA ILE A 95 20.62 13.08 30.25
C ILE A 95 22.06 12.78 29.85
N LYS A 96 22.63 11.71 30.40
CA LYS A 96 24.00 11.30 30.14
C LYS A 96 24.07 9.85 29.68
N LEU A 97 24.94 9.57 28.72
CA LEU A 97 25.30 8.23 28.28
C LEU A 97 26.80 8.04 28.46
N GLY A 98 27.21 7.06 29.26
CA GLY A 98 28.64 6.83 29.54
C GLY A 98 29.34 8.02 30.25
N GLY A 99 28.59 8.86 30.95
CA GLY A 99 29.11 10.07 31.61
C GLY A 99 29.08 11.34 30.75
N GLU A 100 28.87 11.22 29.44
CA GLU A 100 28.77 12.34 28.51
C GLU A 100 27.33 12.83 28.37
N SER A 101 27.13 14.15 28.36
CA SER A 101 25.80 14.75 28.21
C SER A 101 25.30 14.64 26.77
N ILE A 102 24.08 14.12 26.61
CA ILE A 102 23.40 14.06 25.31
C ILE A 102 22.79 15.43 25.00
N LYS A 103 22.95 15.90 23.76
CA LYS A 103 22.42 17.20 23.32
C LYS A 103 20.90 17.24 23.42
N THR A 104 20.37 18.25 24.12
CA THR A 104 18.93 18.54 24.13
C THR A 104 18.54 19.38 22.91
N VAL A 105 17.45 19.00 22.24
CA VAL A 105 16.89 19.66 21.06
C VAL A 105 15.40 19.94 21.25
N THR A 106 14.87 20.88 20.48
CA THR A 106 13.44 21.21 20.44
C THR A 106 12.69 20.47 19.34
N ASN A 107 13.42 19.88 18.40
CA ASN A 107 12.91 19.06 17.31
C ASN A 107 13.79 17.82 17.14
N VAL A 108 13.19 16.65 17.01
CA VAL A 108 13.88 15.39 16.73
C VAL A 108 13.25 14.71 15.52
N LYS A 109 14.07 14.08 14.68
CA LYS A 109 13.60 13.30 13.54
C LYS A 109 13.64 11.83 13.92
N VAL A 110 12.47 11.18 13.95
CA VAL A 110 12.32 9.75 14.24
C VAL A 110 11.63 9.11 13.05
N LEU A 111 12.29 8.14 12.41
CA LEU A 111 11.77 7.42 11.24
C LEU A 111 11.19 8.35 10.16
N GLY A 112 11.89 9.45 9.86
CA GLY A 112 11.47 10.43 8.86
C GLY A 112 10.41 11.45 9.30
N VAL A 113 9.81 11.27 10.48
CA VAL A 113 8.85 12.21 11.08
C VAL A 113 9.58 13.20 11.97
N VAL A 114 9.28 14.49 11.83
CA VAL A 114 9.87 15.53 12.68
C VAL A 114 8.91 15.84 13.81
N LEU A 115 9.31 15.51 15.03
CA LEU A 115 8.57 15.77 16.24
C LEU A 115 9.14 17.05 16.88
N ASP A 116 8.30 18.03 17.12
CA ASP A 116 8.65 19.19 17.95
C ASP A 116 8.24 18.97 19.40
N SER A 117 8.88 19.69 20.32
CA SER A 117 8.58 19.62 21.76
C SER A 117 7.11 19.89 22.13
N GLY A 118 6.36 20.60 21.27
CA GLY A 118 4.93 20.85 21.43
C GLY A 118 4.02 19.83 20.76
N LEU A 119 4.58 18.83 20.06
CA LEU A 119 3.86 17.88 19.20
C LEU A 119 2.90 18.58 18.21
N SER A 120 3.30 19.73 17.70
CA SER A 120 2.51 20.49 16.73
C SER A 120 2.65 19.96 15.29
N PHE A 121 3.74 19.24 15.00
CA PHE A 121 4.11 18.71 13.67
C PHE A 121 4.26 19.79 12.58
N VAL A 122 4.29 21.07 12.95
CA VAL A 122 4.36 22.20 12.01
C VAL A 122 5.64 22.12 11.18
N GLN A 123 6.78 21.83 11.82
CA GLN A 123 8.05 21.67 11.11
C GLN A 123 8.00 20.51 10.12
N HIS A 124 7.41 19.38 10.52
CA HIS A 124 7.26 18.21 9.64
C HIS A 124 6.41 18.52 8.41
N ALA A 125 5.26 19.19 8.61
CA ALA A 125 4.39 19.60 7.52
C ALA A 125 5.11 20.57 6.56
N SER A 126 5.88 21.52 7.10
CA SER A 126 6.73 22.43 6.32
C SER A 126 7.76 21.68 5.48
N ASP A 127 8.51 20.75 6.10
CA ASP A 127 9.55 19.95 5.42
C ASP A 127 8.96 19.04 4.32
N ILE A 128 7.77 18.46 4.55
CA ILE A 128 7.05 17.70 3.53
C ILE A 128 6.62 18.61 2.39
N SER A 129 6.01 19.76 2.71
CA SER A 129 5.54 20.73 1.71
C SER A 129 6.67 21.23 0.83
N GLU A 130 7.83 21.56 1.42
CA GLU A 130 9.00 22.01 0.68
C GLU A 130 9.55 20.91 -0.23
N ARG A 131 9.68 19.67 0.28
CA ARG A 131 10.11 18.52 -0.53
C ARG A 131 9.15 18.22 -1.68
N ALA A 132 7.85 18.23 -1.40
CA ALA A 132 6.80 18.02 -2.40
C ALA A 132 6.83 19.12 -3.47
N THR A 133 6.99 20.39 -3.07
CA THR A 133 7.12 21.54 -3.99
C THR A 133 8.35 21.43 -4.88
N LYS A 134 9.51 21.09 -4.31
CA LYS A 134 10.74 20.85 -5.09
C LYS A 134 10.57 19.68 -6.05
N GLY A 135 9.94 18.58 -5.61
CA GLY A 135 9.64 17.42 -6.45
C GLY A 135 8.69 17.77 -7.61
N PHE A 136 7.64 18.53 -7.31
CA PHE A 136 6.68 19.02 -8.30
C PHE A 136 7.35 19.95 -9.31
N GLY A 137 8.21 20.88 -8.86
CA GLY A 137 8.96 21.78 -9.74
C GLY A 137 9.90 21.04 -10.69
N LYS A 138 10.53 19.94 -10.25
CA LYS A 138 11.31 19.07 -11.14
C LYS A 138 10.43 18.37 -12.17
N MET A 139 9.26 17.87 -11.74
CA MET A 139 8.30 17.21 -12.62
C MET A 139 7.69 18.19 -13.65
N SER A 140 7.36 19.41 -13.25
CA SER A 140 6.76 20.42 -14.14
C SER A 140 7.72 20.85 -15.26
N ARG A 141 9.02 20.87 -15.00
CA ARG A 141 10.05 21.15 -16.01
C ARG A 141 10.11 20.10 -17.11
N VAL A 142 9.71 18.86 -16.83
CA VAL A 142 9.69 17.76 -17.80
C VAL A 142 8.28 17.47 -18.33
N SER A 143 7.29 18.29 -18.00
CA SER A 143 5.89 18.13 -18.42
C SER A 143 5.49 19.07 -19.57
N THR A 144 6.44 19.50 -20.39
CA THR A 144 6.16 20.37 -21.55
C THR A 144 5.38 19.60 -22.63
N SER A 145 4.50 20.28 -23.36
CA SER A 145 3.62 19.65 -24.34
C SER A 145 4.34 19.18 -25.61
N SER A 146 5.48 19.78 -25.96
CA SER A 146 6.19 19.54 -27.23
C SER A 146 7.30 18.48 -27.13
N TRP A 147 8.02 18.41 -26.00
CA TRP A 147 9.13 17.47 -25.79
C TRP A 147 9.10 16.75 -24.43
N GLY A 148 8.11 17.05 -23.59
CA GLY A 148 8.02 16.51 -22.25
C GLY A 148 7.59 15.06 -22.19
N VAL A 149 7.66 14.53 -20.96
CA VAL A 149 7.25 13.18 -20.61
C VAL A 149 5.76 13.01 -20.90
N ARG A 150 5.38 11.88 -21.51
CA ARG A 150 3.98 11.58 -21.82
C ARG A 150 3.14 11.54 -20.52
N TYR A 151 1.87 11.97 -20.63
CA TYR A 151 0.93 12.03 -19.51
C TYR A 151 0.90 10.77 -18.61
N PRO A 152 0.93 9.53 -19.13
CA PRO A 152 0.87 8.34 -18.27
C PRO A 152 2.08 8.21 -17.35
N SER A 153 3.26 8.52 -17.87
CA SER A 153 4.51 8.54 -17.13
C SER A 153 4.56 9.71 -16.14
N LEU A 154 4.06 10.90 -16.54
CA LEU A 154 3.89 12.03 -15.62
C LEU A 154 2.95 11.69 -14.47
N LYS A 155 1.83 11.02 -14.75
CA LYS A 155 0.86 10.58 -13.74
C LYS A 155 1.47 9.53 -12.80
N LEU A 156 2.31 8.64 -13.33
CA LEU A 156 3.07 7.68 -12.51
C LEU A 156 4.05 8.41 -11.59
N ILE A 157 4.83 9.36 -12.11
CA ILE A 157 5.77 10.17 -11.32
C ILE A 157 5.02 11.00 -10.28
N HIS A 158 3.92 11.64 -10.66
CA HIS A 158 3.07 12.40 -9.73
C HIS A 158 2.58 11.52 -8.58
N ARG A 159 2.02 10.33 -8.87
CA ARG A 159 1.53 9.43 -7.80
C ARG A 159 2.67 8.81 -6.99
N GLY A 160 3.75 8.40 -7.65
CA GLY A 160 4.85 7.66 -7.03
C GLY A 160 5.87 8.54 -6.29
N VAL A 161 5.95 9.83 -6.62
CA VAL A 161 6.91 10.77 -6.02
C VAL A 161 6.20 11.90 -5.27
N PHE A 162 5.29 12.63 -5.93
CA PHE A 162 4.65 13.79 -5.30
C PHE A 162 3.65 13.35 -4.23
N VAL A 163 2.69 12.49 -4.58
CA VAL A 163 1.67 12.02 -3.62
C VAL A 163 2.32 11.22 -2.49
N SER A 164 3.27 10.34 -2.78
CA SER A 164 3.98 9.56 -1.76
C SER A 164 4.78 10.43 -0.79
N THR A 165 5.41 11.50 -1.27
CA THR A 165 6.12 12.47 -0.41
C THR A 165 5.11 13.25 0.45
N LEU A 166 4.02 13.73 -0.15
CA LEU A 166 3.01 14.53 0.53
C LEU A 166 2.24 13.75 1.60
N THR A 167 1.98 12.47 1.35
CA THR A 167 1.22 11.58 2.24
C THR A 167 2.11 10.82 3.22
N TYR A 168 3.43 11.09 3.23
CA TYR A 168 4.34 10.43 4.15
C TYR A 168 3.93 10.68 5.60
N ALA A 169 3.80 9.60 6.38
CA ALA A 169 3.32 9.59 7.77
C ALA A 169 1.88 10.13 7.98
N ALA A 170 1.13 10.43 6.90
CA ALA A 170 -0.21 10.98 7.02
C ALA A 170 -1.19 10.04 7.73
N GLU A 171 -1.00 8.72 7.56
CA GLU A 171 -1.80 7.70 8.23
C GLU A 171 -1.62 7.72 9.75
N CYS A 172 -0.50 8.20 10.28
CA CYS A 172 -0.27 8.31 11.72
C CYS A 172 -1.19 9.33 12.40
N TRP A 173 -1.75 10.29 11.65
CA TRP A 173 -2.71 11.26 12.17
C TRP A 173 -4.16 10.77 12.13
N LEU A 174 -4.40 9.63 11.47
CA LEU A 174 -5.70 8.98 11.45
C LEU A 174 -5.81 8.01 12.62
N THR A 175 -6.83 8.18 13.44
CA THR A 175 -7.20 7.21 14.48
C THR A 175 -8.53 6.55 14.14
N GLY A 176 -8.77 5.39 14.74
CA GLY A 176 -10.06 4.73 14.72
C GLY A 176 -10.91 5.12 15.93
N CYS A 177 -12.21 4.91 15.81
CA CYS A 177 -13.12 4.98 16.96
C CYS A 177 -12.78 3.85 17.96
N LYS A 178 -12.88 4.08 19.28
CA LYS A 178 -12.73 2.98 20.27
C LYS A 178 -13.69 1.80 20.06
N TYR A 179 -14.84 2.05 19.41
CA TYR A 179 -15.83 1.04 19.05
C TYR A 179 -15.53 0.36 17.69
N ALA A 180 -14.35 0.57 17.10
CA ALA A 180 -13.93 -0.12 15.88
C ALA A 180 -13.92 -1.65 16.07
N CYS A 181 -13.65 -2.13 17.29
CA CYS A 181 -13.70 -3.55 17.66
C CYS A 181 -15.09 -4.16 17.49
N ILE A 182 -16.16 -3.38 17.64
CA ILE A 182 -17.55 -3.79 17.40
C ILE A 182 -18.07 -3.28 16.04
N GLY A 183 -17.16 -3.01 15.11
CA GLY A 183 -17.51 -2.76 13.71
C GLY A 183 -17.70 -1.30 13.32
N CYS A 184 -17.40 -0.32 14.19
CA CYS A 184 -17.41 1.08 13.74
C CYS A 184 -16.40 1.31 12.61
N PRO A 185 -16.81 1.84 11.44
CA PRO A 185 -15.92 2.06 10.30
C PRO A 185 -15.19 3.41 10.34
N TRP A 186 -15.49 4.26 11.33
CA TRP A 186 -14.94 5.61 11.37
C TRP A 186 -13.43 5.59 11.55
N ARG A 187 -12.75 6.31 10.64
CA ARG A 187 -11.36 6.73 10.75
C ARG A 187 -11.30 8.21 10.43
N GLY A 188 -10.61 8.97 11.25
CA GLY A 188 -10.48 10.40 11.08
C GLY A 188 -9.34 10.99 11.91
N PRO A 189 -9.17 12.31 11.87
CA PRO A 189 -8.16 13.00 12.65
C PRO A 189 -8.30 12.69 14.14
N ALA A 190 -7.18 12.48 14.84
CA ALA A 190 -7.18 12.12 16.26
C ALA A 190 -7.99 13.08 17.16
N HIS A 191 -7.99 14.38 16.86
CA HIS A 191 -8.73 15.39 17.62
C HIS A 191 -10.26 15.33 17.42
N GLU A 192 -10.74 14.71 16.34
CA GLU A 192 -12.19 14.52 16.08
C GLU A 192 -12.73 13.22 16.71
N ALA A 193 -11.85 12.32 17.15
CA ALA A 193 -12.24 11.01 17.65
C ALA A 193 -13.20 11.09 18.85
N GLY A 194 -12.94 11.99 19.81
CA GLY A 194 -13.82 12.17 20.97
C GLY A 194 -15.23 12.66 20.57
N SER A 195 -15.33 13.55 19.59
CA SER A 195 -16.60 14.04 19.08
C SER A 195 -17.39 12.93 18.39
N HIS A 196 -16.73 12.14 17.53
CA HIS A 196 -17.34 10.98 16.90
C HIS A 196 -17.78 9.93 17.92
N GLU A 197 -16.93 9.61 18.91
CA GLU A 197 -17.21 8.59 19.92
C GLU A 197 -18.43 8.94 20.79
N ALA A 198 -18.63 10.23 21.08
CA ALA A 198 -19.81 10.71 21.80
C ALA A 198 -21.11 10.51 21.01
N GLN A 199 -21.02 10.44 19.67
CA GLN A 199 -22.16 10.30 18.75
C GLN A 199 -22.20 8.92 18.07
N CYS A 200 -21.33 8.00 18.47
CA CYS A 200 -21.22 6.71 17.81
C CYS A 200 -22.44 5.85 18.13
N ALA A 201 -23.13 5.38 17.08
CA ALA A 201 -24.31 4.53 17.22
C ALA A 201 -23.99 3.06 17.54
N HIS A 202 -22.74 2.61 17.35
CA HIS A 202 -22.35 1.20 17.50
C HIS A 202 -22.56 0.60 18.90
N PRO A 203 -22.36 1.33 20.00
CA PRO A 203 -22.66 0.83 21.35
C PRO A 203 -24.14 0.52 21.58
N ALA A 204 -25.04 1.18 20.84
CA ALA A 204 -26.49 0.99 20.95
C ALA A 204 -27.05 -0.05 19.96
N LYS A 205 -26.21 -0.64 19.10
CA LYS A 205 -26.65 -1.66 18.14
C LYS A 205 -26.96 -2.97 18.86
N SER A 206 -27.95 -3.70 18.34
CA SER A 206 -28.29 -5.02 18.86
C SER A 206 -27.16 -6.02 18.57
N ALA A 207 -27.10 -7.11 19.34
CA ALA A 207 -26.14 -8.18 19.08
C ALA A 207 -26.31 -8.76 17.65
N ALA A 208 -27.55 -8.85 17.14
CA ALA A 208 -27.81 -9.32 15.79
C ALA A 208 -27.19 -8.39 14.72
N ASP A 209 -27.34 -7.07 14.89
CA ASP A 209 -26.75 -6.09 13.97
C ASP A 209 -25.22 -6.11 14.00
N LEU A 210 -24.63 -6.26 15.19
CA LEU A 210 -23.18 -6.36 15.36
C LEU A 210 -22.63 -7.63 14.70
N MET A 211 -23.30 -8.77 14.90
CA MET A 211 -22.91 -10.04 14.26
C MET A 211 -22.99 -9.96 12.74
N ALA A 212 -24.00 -9.29 12.19
CA ALA A 212 -24.10 -9.07 10.75
C ALA A 212 -22.94 -8.19 10.22
N LEU A 213 -22.59 -7.11 10.92
CA LEU A 213 -21.48 -6.22 10.55
C LEU A 213 -20.13 -6.91 10.63
N LEU A 214 -19.89 -7.70 11.69
CA LEU A 214 -18.66 -8.47 11.84
C LEU A 214 -18.56 -9.55 10.78
N ALA A 215 -19.65 -10.27 10.49
CA ALA A 215 -19.67 -11.29 9.44
C ALA A 215 -19.41 -10.71 8.04
N ASP A 216 -19.93 -9.51 7.73
CA ASP A 216 -19.63 -8.81 6.48
C ASP A 216 -18.14 -8.41 6.41
N ARG A 217 -17.58 -7.91 7.51
CA ARG A 217 -16.17 -7.53 7.58
C ARG A 217 -15.23 -8.73 7.45
N GLU A 218 -15.56 -9.85 8.09
CA GLU A 218 -14.84 -11.11 7.93
C GLU A 218 -14.98 -11.68 6.52
N ARG A 219 -16.14 -11.51 5.88
CA ARG A 219 -16.33 -11.89 4.47
C ARG A 219 -15.45 -11.04 3.56
N GLN A 220 -15.45 -9.72 3.70
CA GLN A 220 -14.59 -8.82 2.91
C GLN A 220 -13.09 -9.12 3.12
N ALA A 221 -12.68 -9.42 4.35
CA ALA A 221 -11.32 -9.81 4.66
C ALA A 221 -10.97 -11.16 4.01
N ARG A 222 -11.82 -12.18 4.15
CA ARG A 222 -11.65 -13.48 3.50
C ARG A 222 -11.62 -13.37 1.98
N ASP A 223 -12.51 -12.61 1.37
CA ASP A 223 -12.56 -12.41 -0.08
C ASP A 223 -11.28 -11.73 -0.58
N SER A 224 -10.78 -10.73 0.16
CA SER A 224 -9.52 -10.03 -0.16
C SER A 224 -8.31 -10.97 -0.06
N THR A 225 -8.25 -11.80 0.98
CA THR A 225 -7.15 -12.76 1.19
C THR A 225 -7.24 -13.94 0.22
N ALA A 226 -8.44 -14.45 -0.06
CA ALA A 226 -8.65 -15.60 -0.93
C ALA A 226 -8.17 -15.33 -2.37
N VAL A 227 -8.38 -14.12 -2.89
CA VAL A 227 -7.84 -13.74 -4.21
C VAL A 227 -6.31 -13.74 -4.20
N TYR A 228 -5.69 -13.28 -3.11
CA TYR A 228 -4.23 -13.29 -2.97
C TYR A 228 -3.68 -14.72 -2.87
N GLU A 229 -4.26 -15.55 -2.01
CA GLU A 229 -3.90 -16.96 -1.86
C GLU A 229 -4.08 -17.72 -3.17
N GLN A 230 -5.19 -17.51 -3.87
CA GLN A 230 -5.44 -18.12 -5.17
C GLN A 230 -4.40 -17.69 -6.22
N ILE A 231 -4.02 -16.41 -6.27
CA ILE A 231 -2.96 -15.95 -7.19
C ILE A 231 -1.60 -16.54 -6.80
N MET A 232 -1.29 -16.64 -5.51
CA MET A 232 -0.04 -17.24 -5.05
C MET A 232 0.04 -18.73 -5.37
N ASP A 233 -1.06 -19.46 -5.22
CA ASP A 233 -1.18 -20.86 -5.64
C ASP A 233 -0.98 -21.00 -7.15
N LEU A 234 -1.61 -20.14 -7.96
CA LEU A 234 -1.43 -20.13 -9.42
C LEU A 234 0.02 -19.83 -9.84
N LEU A 235 0.73 -18.97 -9.11
CA LEU A 235 2.14 -18.69 -9.36
C LEU A 235 3.05 -19.91 -9.06
N SER A 236 2.55 -20.94 -8.37
CA SER A 236 3.27 -22.19 -8.16
C SER A 236 3.16 -23.16 -9.35
N TYR A 237 2.27 -22.92 -10.32
CA TYR A 237 2.11 -23.79 -11.48
C TYR A 237 3.36 -23.77 -12.37
N GLU A 238 3.71 -24.92 -12.96
CA GLU A 238 4.87 -25.05 -13.84
C GLU A 238 4.70 -24.28 -15.16
N LYS A 239 3.45 -24.16 -15.65
CA LYS A 239 3.15 -23.56 -16.96
C LYS A 239 2.40 -22.23 -16.80
N ILE A 240 3.16 -21.15 -16.87
CA ILE A 240 2.68 -19.77 -16.78
C ILE A 240 3.10 -18.98 -18.02
N THR A 241 2.21 -18.15 -18.57
CA THR A 241 2.55 -17.23 -19.66
C THR A 241 2.07 -15.81 -19.35
N PHE A 242 2.88 -14.82 -19.74
CA PHE A 242 2.59 -13.40 -19.56
C PHE A 242 2.42 -12.75 -20.93
N ASN A 243 1.20 -12.33 -21.25
CA ASN A 243 0.86 -11.81 -22.57
C ASN A 243 0.47 -10.34 -22.46
N ASP A 244 1.30 -9.46 -23.02
CA ASP A 244 0.96 -8.03 -23.12
C ASP A 244 0.13 -7.81 -24.38
N LEU A 245 -1.16 -7.57 -24.17
CA LEU A 245 -2.17 -7.54 -25.22
C LEU A 245 -2.57 -6.12 -25.59
N GLN A 246 -2.77 -5.92 -26.89
CA GLN A 246 -3.33 -4.72 -27.47
C GLN A 246 -4.67 -5.07 -28.13
N LEU A 247 -5.78 -4.61 -27.55
CA LEU A 247 -7.10 -4.79 -28.16
C LEU A 247 -7.41 -3.58 -29.05
N ARG A 248 -7.64 -3.83 -30.34
CA ARG A 248 -7.92 -2.80 -31.34
C ARG A 248 -9.42 -2.71 -31.62
N PRO A 249 -9.99 -1.50 -31.72
CA PRO A 249 -11.40 -1.32 -31.95
C PRO A 249 -11.78 -1.66 -33.39
N TYR A 250 -12.95 -2.27 -33.56
CA TYR A 250 -13.61 -2.40 -34.85
C TYR A 250 -15.13 -2.23 -34.67
N ARG A 251 -15.82 -1.85 -35.74
CA ARG A 251 -17.28 -1.67 -35.75
C ARG A 251 -17.91 -2.67 -36.70
N THR A 252 -19.09 -3.17 -36.33
CA THR A 252 -19.92 -3.98 -37.22
C THR A 252 -20.69 -3.12 -38.23
N GLU A 253 -20.97 -3.67 -39.40
CA GLU A 253 -21.76 -3.04 -40.46
C GLU A 253 -23.29 -3.17 -40.24
N GLU A 254 -23.71 -3.62 -39.05
CA GLU A 254 -25.12 -3.71 -38.67
C GLU A 254 -25.78 -2.31 -38.56
N PHE A 255 -27.10 -2.26 -38.70
CA PHE A 255 -27.93 -1.03 -38.58
C PHE A 255 -27.67 -0.24 -37.29
N VAL A 256 -27.21 -0.92 -36.22
CA VAL A 256 -26.66 -0.31 -35.01
C VAL A 256 -25.18 -0.68 -34.89
N HIS A 257 -24.29 0.25 -35.21
CA HIS A 257 -22.84 0.04 -35.08
C HIS A 257 -22.47 -0.30 -33.62
N LYS A 258 -22.14 -1.57 -33.36
CA LYS A 258 -21.61 -2.01 -32.07
C LYS A 258 -20.08 -1.88 -32.10
N LEU A 259 -19.52 -1.35 -31.02
CA LEU A 259 -18.08 -1.22 -30.84
C LEU A 259 -17.53 -2.48 -30.18
N TYR A 260 -16.64 -3.16 -30.90
CA TYR A 260 -15.91 -4.32 -30.44
C TYR A 260 -14.42 -4.01 -30.38
N TYR A 261 -13.70 -4.84 -29.64
CA TYR A 261 -12.26 -4.81 -29.50
C TYR A 261 -11.72 -6.22 -29.66
N GLU A 262 -10.63 -6.38 -30.41
CA GLU A 262 -9.99 -7.69 -30.61
C GLU A 262 -8.47 -7.57 -30.58
N THR A 263 -7.78 -8.56 -30.02
CA THR A 263 -6.32 -8.67 -30.09
C THR A 263 -5.88 -9.32 -31.40
N SER A 264 -4.65 -9.03 -31.82
CA SER A 264 -3.95 -9.97 -32.72
C SER A 264 -3.89 -11.36 -32.06
N ARG A 265 -3.77 -12.41 -32.89
CA ARG A 265 -3.51 -13.76 -32.38
C ARG A 265 -2.21 -13.75 -31.57
N PHE A 266 -2.23 -14.40 -30.42
CA PHE A 266 -1.05 -14.55 -29.56
C PHE A 266 -0.84 -16.03 -29.18
N SER A 267 0.41 -16.39 -28.94
CA SER A 267 0.81 -17.76 -28.63
C SER A 267 0.91 -17.96 -27.12
N ALA A 268 0.21 -18.96 -26.57
CA ALA A 268 0.37 -19.40 -25.20
C ALA A 268 0.15 -20.91 -25.11
N PHE A 269 0.97 -21.60 -24.31
CA PHE A 269 0.90 -23.06 -24.12
C PHE A 269 0.95 -23.90 -25.42
N GLY A 270 1.63 -23.41 -26.46
CA GLY A 270 1.70 -24.07 -27.77
C GLY A 270 0.44 -23.89 -28.65
N HIS A 271 -0.51 -23.07 -28.22
CA HIS A 271 -1.75 -22.79 -28.95
C HIS A 271 -1.90 -21.30 -29.29
N GLN A 272 -2.74 -21.00 -30.28
CA GLN A 272 -3.10 -19.65 -30.70
C GLN A 272 -4.37 -19.19 -30.01
N TRP A 273 -4.36 -17.98 -29.47
CA TRP A 273 -5.45 -17.39 -28.71
C TRP A 273 -5.80 -16.00 -29.23
N VAL A 274 -7.03 -15.57 -28.95
CA VAL A 274 -7.53 -14.21 -29.20
C VAL A 274 -8.35 -13.77 -27.99
N VAL A 275 -8.25 -12.49 -27.62
CA VAL A 275 -9.21 -11.87 -26.70
C VAL A 275 -10.14 -10.97 -27.49
N LYS A 276 -11.45 -11.20 -27.35
CA LYS A 276 -12.50 -10.30 -27.84
C LYS A 276 -13.14 -9.57 -26.67
N ALA A 277 -13.46 -8.29 -26.85
CA ALA A 277 -14.21 -7.52 -25.90
C ALA A 277 -15.29 -6.68 -26.60
N TYR A 278 -16.39 -6.42 -25.89
CA TYR A 278 -17.52 -5.64 -26.40
C TYR A 278 -18.10 -4.75 -25.32
N VAL A 279 -18.62 -3.60 -25.74
CA VAL A 279 -19.20 -2.60 -24.85
C VAL A 279 -20.67 -2.92 -24.61
N ASN A 280 -21.02 -3.27 -23.37
CA ASN A 280 -22.42 -3.41 -22.95
C ASN A 280 -23.08 -2.02 -22.86
N LYS A 281 -24.41 -1.99 -23.01
CA LYS A 281 -25.21 -0.75 -22.86
C LYS A 281 -24.74 0.38 -23.78
N ASN A 282 -24.40 0.05 -25.02
CA ASN A 282 -23.98 1.02 -26.04
C ASN A 282 -25.19 1.85 -26.53
N GLN A 283 -25.70 2.74 -25.69
CA GLN A 283 -26.76 3.68 -26.07
C GLN A 283 -26.20 4.74 -27.03
N ARG A 284 -26.99 5.04 -28.07
CA ARG A 284 -26.66 6.00 -29.14
C ARG A 284 -26.64 7.45 -28.62
N ASP A 285 -27.45 7.71 -27.59
CA ASP A 285 -27.53 8.99 -26.90
C ASP A 285 -26.64 8.96 -25.63
N PRO A 286 -25.51 9.69 -25.62
CA PRO A 286 -24.62 9.75 -24.48
C PRO A 286 -25.21 10.47 -23.24
N THR A 287 -26.37 11.12 -23.37
CA THR A 287 -27.06 11.79 -22.24
C THR A 287 -27.91 10.85 -21.39
N GLN A 288 -28.24 9.65 -21.90
CA GLN A 288 -29.15 8.72 -21.23
C GLN A 288 -28.46 7.77 -20.23
N SER A 289 -27.16 7.51 -20.38
CA SER A 289 -26.36 6.80 -19.37
C SER A 289 -24.86 7.02 -19.54
N ALA A 290 -24.19 7.38 -18.44
CA ALA A 290 -22.73 7.46 -18.35
C ALA A 290 -22.07 6.15 -17.89
N GLN A 291 -22.87 5.12 -17.58
CA GLN A 291 -22.39 3.81 -17.10
C GLN A 291 -22.24 2.84 -18.26
N ARG A 292 -21.00 2.68 -18.72
CA ARG A 292 -20.61 1.70 -19.73
C ARG A 292 -19.86 0.56 -19.05
N GLU A 293 -20.21 -0.67 -19.43
CA GLU A 293 -19.51 -1.87 -18.98
C GLU A 293 -18.84 -2.52 -20.19
N ILE A 294 -17.67 -3.12 -19.99
CA ILE A 294 -16.97 -3.85 -21.05
C ILE A 294 -16.98 -5.32 -20.65
N THR A 295 -17.39 -6.19 -21.55
CA THR A 295 -17.29 -7.65 -21.40
C THR A 295 -16.17 -8.16 -22.28
N TYR A 296 -15.44 -9.18 -21.83
CA TYR A 296 -14.40 -9.84 -22.62
C TYR A 296 -14.54 -11.37 -22.60
N GLN A 297 -13.94 -11.99 -23.61
CA GLN A 297 -13.86 -13.43 -23.80
C GLN A 297 -12.46 -13.80 -24.26
N LEU A 298 -11.92 -14.86 -23.67
CA LEU A 298 -10.71 -15.52 -24.15
C LEU A 298 -11.13 -16.66 -25.10
N ILE A 299 -10.53 -16.69 -26.28
CA ILE A 299 -10.92 -17.60 -27.36
C ILE A 299 -9.69 -18.37 -27.85
N LEU A 300 -9.80 -19.68 -27.88
CA LEU A 300 -8.83 -20.58 -28.45
C LEU A 300 -9.04 -20.70 -29.97
N LYS A 301 -7.98 -20.55 -30.76
CA LYS A 301 -8.01 -20.62 -32.23
C LYS A 301 -7.34 -21.86 -32.80
N SER A 302 -6.51 -22.54 -32.01
CA SER A 302 -5.90 -23.81 -32.38
C SER A 302 -6.80 -24.98 -31.97
N LYS A 303 -6.73 -26.08 -32.73
CA LYS A 303 -7.30 -27.36 -32.29
C LYS A 303 -6.51 -27.92 -31.10
N THR A 304 -7.16 -28.69 -30.25
CA THR A 304 -6.56 -29.36 -29.10
C THR A 304 -6.81 -30.86 -29.16
N SER A 305 -5.76 -31.65 -28.88
CA SER A 305 -5.90 -33.10 -28.73
C SER A 305 -6.50 -33.51 -27.38
N ALA A 306 -6.48 -32.60 -26.40
CA ALA A 306 -7.01 -32.82 -25.05
C ALA A 306 -7.60 -31.50 -24.48
N PRO A 307 -8.48 -31.58 -23.46
CA PRO A 307 -8.99 -30.39 -22.78
C PRO A 307 -7.88 -29.58 -22.10
N LEU A 308 -7.88 -28.26 -22.31
CA LEU A 308 -6.95 -27.32 -21.68
C LEU A 308 -7.66 -26.57 -20.55
N SER A 309 -7.38 -26.97 -19.30
CA SER A 309 -7.85 -26.24 -18.13
C SER A 309 -6.97 -25.02 -17.88
N VAL A 310 -7.46 -23.84 -18.27
CA VAL A 310 -6.72 -22.59 -18.20
C VAL A 310 -7.38 -21.66 -17.19
N GLN A 311 -6.55 -21.11 -16.32
CA GLN A 311 -6.91 -20.01 -15.42
C GLN A 311 -6.18 -18.76 -15.89
N TRP A 312 -6.79 -17.58 -15.73
CA TRP A 312 -6.15 -16.34 -16.14
C TRP A 312 -6.56 -15.15 -15.27
N VAL A 313 -5.66 -14.17 -15.22
CA VAL A 313 -5.84 -12.90 -14.53
C VAL A 313 -5.52 -11.77 -15.50
N CYS A 314 -6.42 -10.80 -15.58
CA CYS A 314 -6.19 -9.57 -16.32
C CYS A 314 -5.60 -8.52 -15.38
N THR A 315 -4.40 -8.02 -15.69
CA THR A 315 -3.73 -6.98 -14.92
C THR A 315 -3.41 -5.78 -15.80
N ARG A 316 -2.97 -4.69 -15.16
CA ARG A 316 -2.44 -3.55 -15.88
C ARG A 316 -1.20 -3.98 -16.66
N GLY A 317 -1.21 -3.76 -17.98
CA GLY A 317 -0.04 -3.96 -18.83
C GLY A 317 0.97 -2.80 -18.72
N PRO A 318 2.20 -2.95 -19.22
CA PRO A 318 3.26 -1.93 -19.15
C PRO A 318 2.83 -0.57 -19.72
N TRP A 319 2.01 -0.59 -20.76
CA TRP A 319 1.48 0.60 -21.45
C TRP A 319 0.01 0.88 -21.12
N GLY A 320 -0.62 0.07 -20.26
CA GLY A 320 -1.99 0.29 -19.81
C GLY A 320 -2.07 1.39 -18.78
N GLU A 321 -3.11 2.22 -18.84
CA GLU A 321 -3.37 3.29 -17.85
C GLU A 321 -4.37 2.88 -16.77
N VAL A 322 -5.21 1.89 -17.07
CA VAL A 322 -6.35 1.48 -16.26
C VAL A 322 -5.97 0.38 -15.29
N ARG A 323 -6.54 0.46 -14.08
CA ARG A 323 -6.36 -0.53 -13.02
C ARG A 323 -7.41 -1.61 -13.16
N PHE A 324 -6.98 -2.85 -13.03
CA PHE A 324 -7.87 -4.00 -12.99
C PHE A 324 -8.00 -4.47 -11.55
N ALA A 325 -9.20 -4.84 -11.13
CA ALA A 325 -9.43 -5.60 -9.92
C ALA A 325 -8.83 -7.00 -10.08
N ALA A 326 -8.15 -7.49 -9.04
CA ALA A 326 -7.61 -8.84 -9.04
C ALA A 326 -8.77 -9.84 -9.06
N ARG A 327 -8.94 -10.53 -10.19
CA ARG A 327 -9.98 -11.55 -10.36
C ARG A 327 -9.45 -12.67 -11.24
N VAL A 328 -9.49 -13.88 -10.72
CA VAL A 328 -9.14 -15.10 -11.44
C VAL A 328 -10.37 -15.56 -12.21
N ALA A 329 -10.18 -15.84 -13.50
CA ALA A 329 -11.15 -16.53 -14.34
C ALA A 329 -10.60 -17.91 -14.70
N ALA A 330 -11.50 -18.87 -14.96
CA ALA A 330 -11.14 -20.24 -15.25
C ALA A 330 -12.06 -20.81 -16.32
N HIS A 331 -11.51 -21.61 -17.24
CA HIS A 331 -12.29 -22.35 -18.23
C HIS A 331 -11.51 -23.57 -18.73
N SER A 332 -12.23 -24.62 -19.12
CA SER A 332 -11.65 -25.82 -19.75
C SER A 332 -11.97 -25.80 -21.23
N PHE A 333 -10.97 -25.44 -22.05
CA PHE A 333 -11.11 -25.30 -23.49
C PHE A 333 -11.01 -26.66 -24.18
N ARG A 334 -11.89 -26.88 -25.16
CA ARG A 334 -11.97 -28.11 -25.96
C ARG A 334 -12.24 -27.75 -27.42
N ASP A 335 -12.08 -28.70 -28.33
CA ASP A 335 -12.40 -28.49 -29.75
C ASP A 335 -13.88 -28.11 -29.98
N ASP A 336 -14.79 -28.59 -29.14
CA ASP A 336 -16.23 -28.25 -29.15
C ASP A 336 -16.58 -27.01 -28.31
N ALA A 337 -15.62 -26.50 -27.53
CA ALA A 337 -15.79 -25.38 -26.60
C ALA A 337 -14.53 -24.51 -26.60
N THR A 338 -14.34 -23.78 -27.70
CA THR A 338 -13.15 -22.93 -27.91
C THR A 338 -13.25 -21.56 -27.24
N ASP A 339 -14.45 -21.18 -26.79
CA ASP A 339 -14.76 -19.84 -26.33
C ASP A 339 -15.08 -19.88 -24.83
N ALA A 340 -14.31 -19.14 -24.03
CA ALA A 340 -14.66 -18.96 -22.63
C ALA A 340 -15.97 -18.17 -22.50
N PRO A 341 -16.74 -18.39 -21.42
CA PRO A 341 -17.94 -17.61 -21.17
C PRO A 341 -17.61 -16.10 -21.11
N PRO A 342 -18.53 -15.22 -21.54
CA PRO A 342 -18.33 -13.78 -21.45
C PRO A 342 -18.24 -13.33 -20.00
N LEU A 343 -17.17 -12.60 -19.66
CA LEU A 343 -16.94 -12.07 -18.32
C LEU A 343 -16.82 -10.56 -18.34
N PRO A 344 -17.35 -9.84 -17.32
CA PRO A 344 -17.10 -8.42 -17.21
C PRO A 344 -15.59 -8.18 -17.07
N LEU A 345 -15.07 -7.21 -17.80
CA LEU A 345 -13.70 -6.76 -17.68
C LEU A 345 -13.52 -6.23 -16.25
N PRO A 346 -12.58 -6.77 -15.45
CA PRO A 346 -12.52 -6.50 -14.02
C PRO A 346 -11.87 -5.14 -13.80
N LEU A 347 -12.56 -4.05 -14.09
CA LEU A 347 -12.07 -2.68 -13.86
C LEU A 347 -12.15 -2.35 -12.38
N ALA A 348 -11.10 -1.74 -11.83
CA ALA A 348 -11.07 -1.35 -10.42
C ALA A 348 -12.09 -0.24 -10.10
N GLU A 349 -12.34 0.66 -11.05
CA GLU A 349 -13.38 1.70 -10.95
C GLU A 349 -14.29 1.66 -12.18
N PRO A 350 -15.63 1.69 -12.02
CA PRO A 350 -16.56 1.70 -13.17
C PRO A 350 -16.34 2.88 -14.14
N ARG A 351 -15.83 4.01 -13.64
CA ARG A 351 -15.52 5.21 -14.45
C ARG A 351 -14.34 5.00 -15.40
N ASP A 352 -13.48 4.01 -15.13
CA ASP A 352 -12.34 3.71 -16.00
C ASP A 352 -12.78 3.08 -17.33
N ALA A 353 -14.00 2.55 -17.44
CA ALA A 353 -14.56 2.09 -18.72
C ALA A 353 -14.61 3.24 -19.75
N ASN A 354 -15.06 4.42 -19.32
CA ASN A 354 -15.11 5.59 -20.21
C ASN A 354 -13.71 6.07 -20.61
N ARG A 355 -12.71 5.92 -19.72
CA ARG A 355 -11.30 6.21 -20.05
C ARG A 355 -10.74 5.23 -21.07
N LEU A 356 -11.05 3.93 -20.93
CA LEU A 356 -10.67 2.90 -21.92
C LEU A 356 -11.25 3.22 -23.30
N LEU A 357 -12.53 3.60 -23.35
CA LEU A 357 -13.20 3.91 -24.62
C LEU A 357 -12.67 5.19 -25.30
N ALA A 358 -12.05 6.10 -24.55
CA ALA A 358 -11.39 7.29 -25.09
C ALA A 358 -10.02 6.99 -25.72
N THR A 359 -9.38 5.87 -25.36
CA THR A 359 -8.08 5.46 -25.92
C THR A 359 -8.22 4.62 -27.20
N LYS A 360 -7.38 4.88 -28.20
CA LYS A 360 -7.47 4.23 -29.53
C LYS A 360 -7.30 2.69 -29.43
N PRO A 361 -6.23 2.14 -28.85
CA PRO A 361 -6.19 0.73 -28.46
C PRO A 361 -6.23 0.53 -26.93
N LEU A 362 -6.87 -0.55 -26.46
CA LEU A 362 -6.85 -0.94 -25.05
C LEU A 362 -5.61 -1.80 -24.77
N HIS A 363 -4.93 -1.52 -23.67
CA HIS A 363 -3.73 -2.26 -23.26
C HIS A 363 -3.95 -2.96 -21.92
N CYS A 364 -3.73 -4.27 -21.89
CA CYS A 364 -3.78 -5.07 -20.67
C CYS A 364 -2.72 -6.18 -20.70
N ARG A 365 -2.36 -6.69 -19.53
CA ARG A 365 -1.55 -7.90 -19.41
C ARG A 365 -2.47 -9.06 -19.02
N LEU A 366 -2.43 -10.13 -19.79
CA LEU A 366 -3.12 -11.37 -19.49
C LEU A 366 -2.10 -12.38 -19.00
N ILE A 367 -2.17 -12.71 -17.71
CA ILE A 367 -1.38 -13.78 -17.11
C ILE A 367 -2.22 -15.04 -17.20
N MET A 368 -1.72 -16.07 -17.86
CA MET A 368 -2.42 -17.34 -18.04
C MET A 368 -1.65 -18.45 -17.34
N PHE A 369 -2.38 -19.39 -16.77
CA PHE A 369 -1.91 -20.54 -16.01
C PHE A 369 -2.57 -21.78 -16.60
N LEU A 370 -1.77 -22.79 -16.97
CA LEU A 370 -2.29 -24.07 -17.42
C LEU A 370 -2.19 -25.05 -16.26
N SER A 371 -3.34 -25.55 -15.78
CA SER A 371 -3.36 -26.60 -14.76
C SER A 371 -2.70 -27.86 -15.32
N SER A 372 -1.60 -28.28 -14.70
CA SER A 372 -1.08 -29.64 -14.87
C SER A 372 -2.04 -30.58 -14.17
N LYS A 373 -2.60 -31.56 -14.91
CA LYS A 373 -3.12 -32.76 -14.25
C LYS A 373 -1.98 -33.59 -13.71
#